data_AF-A0A2C4QJ33-F1
#
_entry.id   AF-A0A2C4QJ33-F1
#
_cell.length_a   1.000
_cell.length_b   1.000
_cell.length_c   1.000
_cell.angle_alpha   90.00
_cell.angle_beta   90.00
_cell.angle_gamma   90.00
#
_symmetry.space_group_name_H-M   'P 1'
#
loop_
_entity.id
_entity.type
_entity.pdbx_description
1 polymer ?
#
loop_
_entity_poly.entity_id
_entity_poly.type
_entity_poly.pdbx_seq_one_letter_code
_entity_poly.pdbx_strand_id
1 'polypeptide(L)'
;MTEQKEQQKSKNQKHMFPSLPENINYIENKLCHSDDIKKLDIPFQNGKGTIIYIESLADPNLIHQLALEPLLTRSDLALDKAFSTLNMKKETNLNYELHPN
;
A
#
# COMPACT_ATOMS: atom_id res chain seq x y z
N MET A 1 -35.05 -25.45 17.85
CA MET A 1 -35.26 -25.03 16.44
C MET A 1 -35.65 -23.57 16.42
N THR A 2 -34.67 -22.67 16.26
CA THR A 2 -34.76 -21.49 15.38
C THR A 2 -33.37 -20.87 15.38
N GLU A 3 -32.65 -21.26 14.36
CA GLU A 3 -31.37 -20.72 13.93
C GLU A 3 -31.56 -19.31 13.33
N GLN A 4 -30.46 -18.56 13.39
CA GLN A 4 -30.08 -17.50 12.45
C GLN A 4 -30.85 -16.16 12.51
N LYS A 5 -30.27 -15.21 13.27
CA LYS A 5 -30.25 -13.78 12.89
C LYS A 5 -29.16 -13.00 13.63
N GLU A 6 -27.91 -13.47 13.58
CA GLU A 6 -26.74 -12.71 14.10
C GLU A 6 -25.56 -12.71 13.13
N GLN A 7 -25.81 -12.65 11.83
CA GLN A 7 -24.73 -12.56 10.83
C GLN A 7 -25.03 -11.49 9.79
N GLN A 8 -24.96 -10.22 10.18
CA GLN A 8 -24.92 -9.12 9.20
C GLN A 8 -24.32 -7.84 9.80
N LYS A 9 -23.13 -7.91 10.42
CA LYS A 9 -22.35 -6.71 10.75
C LYS A 9 -20.85 -7.00 10.87
N SER A 10 -20.21 -7.45 9.80
CA SER A 10 -18.73 -7.45 9.64
C SER A 10 -18.35 -7.87 8.21
N LYS A 11 -18.46 -6.97 7.23
CA LYS A 11 -18.02 -7.25 5.85
C LYS A 11 -17.18 -6.13 5.21
N ASN A 12 -16.72 -5.13 5.96
CA ASN A 12 -16.04 -3.96 5.39
C ASN A 12 -14.62 -3.69 5.91
N GLN A 13 -13.94 -4.65 6.54
CA GLN A 13 -12.66 -4.39 7.19
C GLN A 13 -11.62 -5.48 6.94
N LYS A 14 -11.15 -5.57 5.70
CA LYS A 14 -9.77 -5.93 5.29
C LYS A 14 -9.75 -6.20 3.78
N HIS A 15 -9.28 -5.24 2.99
CA HIS A 15 -8.90 -5.50 1.59
C HIS A 15 -7.38 -5.49 1.48
N MET A 16 -6.73 -6.40 2.21
CA MET A 16 -5.34 -6.74 1.99
C MET A 16 -5.30 -8.22 1.63
N PHE A 17 -4.92 -8.50 0.38
CA PHE A 17 -4.75 -9.85 -0.12
C PHE A 17 -3.46 -10.46 0.45
N PRO A 18 -3.38 -11.78 0.62
CA PRO A 18 -2.18 -12.45 1.12
C PRO A 18 -1.01 -12.37 0.12
N SER A 19 -1.31 -12.16 -1.17
CA SER A 19 -0.30 -12.09 -2.23
C SER A 19 0.03 -10.64 -2.62
N LEU A 20 1.32 -10.35 -2.80
CA LEU A 20 1.80 -9.06 -3.30
C LEU A 20 1.21 -8.72 -4.68
N PRO A 21 1.25 -9.61 -5.69
CA PRO A 21 0.57 -9.41 -6.98
C PRO A 21 -0.91 -9.03 -6.88
N GLU A 22 -1.66 -9.66 -5.95
CA GLU A 22 -3.09 -9.35 -5.77
C GLU A 22 -3.28 -7.94 -5.20
N ASN A 23 -2.44 -7.53 -4.24
CA ASN A 23 -2.46 -6.17 -3.70
C ASN A 23 -2.08 -5.13 -4.75
N ILE A 24 -1.05 -5.40 -5.57
CA ILE A 24 -0.64 -4.52 -6.67
C ILE A 24 -1.81 -4.34 -7.64
N ASN A 25 -2.38 -5.45 -8.14
CA ASN A 25 -3.50 -5.40 -9.07
C ASN A 25 -4.70 -4.66 -8.47
N TYR A 26 -5.00 -4.87 -7.19
CA TYR A 26 -6.08 -4.16 -6.52
C TYR A 26 -5.85 -2.63 -6.48
N ILE A 27 -4.63 -2.19 -6.15
CA ILE A 27 -4.26 -0.77 -6.13
C ILE A 27 -4.36 -0.17 -7.55
N GLU A 28 -3.87 -0.88 -8.57
CA GLU A 28 -3.95 -0.42 -9.96
C GLU A 28 -5.38 -0.28 -10.47
N ASN A 29 -6.23 -1.29 -10.22
CA ASN A 29 -7.65 -1.24 -10.58
C ASN A 29 -8.36 -0.06 -9.89
N LYS A 30 -7.99 0.23 -8.64
CA LYS A 30 -8.56 1.35 -7.87
C LYS A 30 -8.09 2.72 -8.36
N LEU A 31 -6.88 2.80 -8.89
CA LEU A 31 -6.32 4.02 -9.48
C LEU A 31 -6.63 4.12 -10.99
N CYS A 32 -7.66 3.40 -11.46
CA CYS A 32 -8.17 3.43 -12.83
C CYS A 32 -7.13 3.11 -13.92
N HIS A 33 -6.10 2.31 -13.61
CA HIS A 33 -5.01 1.98 -14.54
C HIS A 33 -4.38 3.21 -15.21
N SER A 34 -4.22 4.31 -14.48
CA SER A 34 -3.54 5.48 -15.02
C SER A 34 -2.13 5.10 -15.49
N ASP A 35 -1.75 5.51 -16.71
CA ASP A 35 -0.39 5.38 -17.24
C ASP A 35 0.66 6.10 -16.35
N ASP A 36 0.18 7.01 -15.49
CA ASP A 36 1.00 7.69 -14.49
C ASP A 36 1.40 6.76 -13.31
N ILE A 37 0.76 5.61 -13.12
CA ILE A 37 1.12 4.69 -12.04
C ILE A 37 2.43 4.00 -12.39
N LYS A 38 3.45 4.25 -11.59
CA LYS A 38 4.74 3.56 -11.65
C LYS A 38 4.86 2.54 -10.53
N LYS A 39 5.56 1.45 -10.84
CA LYS A 39 5.88 0.37 -9.92
C LYS A 39 7.39 0.20 -9.89
N LEU A 40 7.94 0.10 -8.70
CA LEU A 40 9.33 -0.19 -8.45
C LEU A 40 9.41 -1.43 -7.58
N ASP A 41 9.81 -2.55 -8.18
CA ASP A 41 10.08 -3.78 -7.45
C ASP A 41 11.42 -3.68 -6.74
N ILE A 42 11.42 -4.01 -5.46
CA ILE A 42 12.58 -3.88 -4.59
C ILE A 42 12.75 -5.14 -3.73
N PRO A 43 13.99 -5.54 -3.44
CA PRO A 43 14.24 -6.51 -2.39
C PRO A 43 13.94 -5.88 -1.03
N PHE A 44 13.16 -6.55 -0.18
CA PHE A 44 12.84 -6.05 1.16
C PHE A 44 12.80 -7.20 2.18
N GLN A 45 13.62 -7.12 3.24
CA GLN A 45 13.63 -8.06 4.37
C GLN A 45 13.53 -9.54 3.97
N ASN A 46 14.44 -10.01 3.11
CA ASN A 46 14.46 -11.37 2.55
C ASN A 46 13.26 -11.77 1.67
N GLY A 47 12.40 -10.81 1.32
CA GLY A 47 11.27 -10.97 0.42
C GLY A 47 11.28 -9.96 -0.73
N LYS A 48 10.16 -9.89 -1.44
CA LYS A 48 9.89 -8.91 -2.49
C LYS A 48 8.97 -7.83 -1.94
N GLY A 49 9.31 -6.58 -2.18
CA GLY A 49 8.44 -5.43 -1.98
C GLY A 49 8.23 -4.71 -3.31
N THR A 50 7.16 -3.93 -3.39
CA THR A 50 6.88 -3.07 -4.55
C THR A 50 6.46 -1.70 -4.03
N ILE A 51 7.13 -0.65 -4.49
CA ILE A 51 6.71 0.74 -4.31
C ILE A 51 5.80 1.10 -5.47
N ILE A 52 4.62 1.63 -5.17
CA ILE A 52 3.66 2.12 -6.16
C ILE A 52 3.47 3.62 -5.93
N TYR A 53 3.61 4.42 -6.98
CA TYR A 53 3.41 5.87 -6.92
C TYR A 53 2.82 6.39 -8.23
N ILE A 54 2.22 7.58 -8.17
CA ILE A 54 1.66 8.27 -9.34
C ILE A 54 2.70 9.32 -9.78
N GLU A 55 3.31 9.13 -10.94
CA GLU A 55 4.37 9.98 -11.49
C GLU A 55 3.97 11.45 -11.61
N SER A 56 2.71 11.73 -11.95
CA SER A 56 2.20 13.10 -12.06
C SER A 56 1.99 13.81 -10.71
N LEU A 57 1.93 13.06 -9.59
CA LEU A 57 1.66 13.59 -8.25
C LEU A 57 2.84 13.48 -7.29
N ALA A 58 3.85 12.68 -7.63
CA ALA A 58 4.97 12.39 -6.76
C ALA A 58 6.29 12.74 -7.43
N ASP A 59 7.19 13.33 -6.67
CA ASP A 59 8.55 13.61 -7.14
C ASP A 59 9.40 12.32 -7.06
N PRO A 60 9.88 11.78 -8.20
CA PRO A 60 10.64 10.54 -8.23
C PRO A 60 11.99 10.66 -7.50
N ASN A 61 12.61 11.84 -7.46
CA ASN A 61 13.87 12.05 -6.73
C ASN A 61 13.63 11.96 -5.23
N LEU A 62 12.53 12.54 -4.74
CA LEU A 62 12.14 12.43 -3.33
C LEU A 62 11.77 10.99 -2.97
N ILE A 63 11.07 10.26 -3.83
CA ILE A 63 10.80 8.83 -3.61
C ILE A 63 12.12 8.07 -3.50
N HIS A 64 13.08 8.33 -4.38
CA HIS A 64 14.36 7.65 -4.34
C HIS A 64 15.12 7.95 -3.04
N GLN A 65 15.24 9.21 -2.66
CA GLN A 65 16.03 9.63 -1.49
C GLN A 65 15.36 9.29 -0.16
N LEU A 66 14.04 9.42 -0.07
CA LEU A 66 13.31 9.27 1.19
C LEU A 66 12.69 7.89 1.37
N ALA A 67 12.35 7.19 0.28
CA ALA A 67 11.76 5.86 0.34
C ALA A 67 12.75 4.77 -0.09
N LEU A 68 13.32 4.86 -1.29
CA LEU A 68 14.12 3.77 -1.85
C LEU A 68 15.46 3.57 -1.12
N GLU A 69 16.24 4.65 -0.96
CA GLU A 69 17.57 4.59 -0.34
C GLU A 69 17.50 4.04 1.09
N PRO A 70 16.58 4.47 1.98
CA PRO A 70 16.50 3.90 3.32
C PRO A 70 16.07 2.42 3.32
N LEU A 71 15.21 2.00 2.38
CA LEU A 71 14.79 0.59 2.28
C LEU A 71 15.94 -0.34 1.87
N LEU A 72 16.83 0.15 1.00
CA LEU A 72 17.97 -0.62 0.52
C LEU A 72 19.15 -0.57 1.50
N THR A 73 19.43 0.58 2.09
CA THR A 73 20.60 0.79 2.97
C THR A 73 20.35 0.35 4.42
N ARG A 74 19.10 0.40 4.88
CA ARG A 74 18.68 0.05 6.26
C ARG A 74 17.72 -1.14 6.27
N SER A 75 17.99 -2.12 5.40
CA SER A 75 17.14 -3.30 5.22
C SER A 75 17.03 -4.18 6.47
N ASP A 76 17.94 -4.03 7.42
CA ASP A 76 17.98 -4.65 8.74
C ASP A 76 17.04 -4.00 9.76
N LEU A 77 16.57 -2.76 9.50
CA LEU A 77 15.67 -2.05 10.39
C LEU A 77 14.20 -2.36 10.06
N ALA A 78 13.34 -2.25 11.09
CA ALA A 78 11.90 -2.22 10.89
C ALA A 78 11.49 -0.99 10.05
N LEU A 79 10.46 -1.13 9.22
CA LEU A 79 9.99 -0.09 8.28
C LEU A 79 9.82 1.30 8.94
N ASP A 80 9.22 1.33 10.13
CA ASP A 80 8.98 2.54 10.94
C ASP A 80 10.28 3.23 11.39
N LYS A 81 11.37 2.47 11.52
CA LYS A 81 12.70 2.98 11.90
C LYS A 81 13.58 3.30 10.69
N ALA A 82 13.34 2.64 9.55
CA ALA A 82 14.07 2.91 8.32
C ALA A 82 13.78 4.34 7.83
N PHE A 83 12.54 4.81 7.99
CA PHE A 83 12.11 6.13 7.56
C PHE A 83 12.13 7.16 8.70
N SER A 84 13.18 7.97 8.77
CA SER A 84 13.33 8.98 9.83
C SER A 84 12.53 10.27 9.57
N THR A 85 12.14 10.53 8.32
CA THR A 85 11.54 11.82 7.89
C THR A 85 10.13 11.67 7.31
N LEU A 86 9.69 10.46 7.00
CA LEU A 86 8.36 10.21 6.46
C LEU A 86 7.39 9.90 7.59
N ASN A 87 6.25 10.59 7.60
CA ASN A 87 5.14 10.21 8.43
C ASN A 87 4.52 8.92 7.85
N MET A 88 4.77 7.78 8.49
CA MET A 88 4.30 6.49 8.02
C MET A 88 2.95 6.15 8.65
N LYS A 89 1.93 5.97 7.81
CA LYS A 89 0.64 5.43 8.25
C LYS A 89 0.38 4.11 7.55
N LYS A 90 0.18 3.05 8.33
CA LYS A 90 -0.32 1.78 7.80
C LYS A 90 -1.80 1.94 7.45
N GLU A 91 -2.12 1.94 6.17
CA GLU A 91 -3.49 1.92 5.68
C GLU A 91 -3.77 0.56 5.01
N THR A 92 -4.93 -0.03 5.31
CA THR A 92 -5.33 -1.35 4.76
C THR A 92 -6.65 -1.28 4.00
N ASN A 93 -7.22 -0.08 3.90
CA ASN A 93 -8.44 0.19 3.17
C ASN A 93 -8.17 1.29 2.14
N LEU A 94 -8.20 0.93 0.85
CA LEU A 94 -8.14 1.90 -0.25
C LEU A 94 -9.54 2.39 -0.69
N ASN A 95 -10.61 1.99 0.00
CA ASN A 95 -11.91 2.63 -0.21
C ASN A 95 -11.90 3.99 0.50
N TYR A 96 -11.43 5.01 -0.21
CA TYR A 96 -11.87 6.36 0.06
C TYR A 96 -13.36 6.40 -0.25
N GLU A 97 -14.20 6.34 0.79
CA GLU A 97 -15.58 6.78 0.65
C GLU A 97 -15.50 8.26 0.25
N LEU A 98 -15.69 8.54 -1.04
CA LEU A 98 -16.07 9.86 -1.51
C LEU A 98 -17.40 10.14 -0.82
N HIS A 99 -17.37 10.85 0.31
CA HIS A 99 -18.58 11.44 0.85
C HIS A 99 -19.06 12.49 -0.17
N PRO A 100 -20.20 12.30 -0.86
CA PRO A 100 -20.84 13.43 -1.50
C PRO A 100 -21.38 14.34 -0.38
N ASN A 101 -21.01 15.62 -0.44
CA ASN A 101 -21.62 16.69 0.36
C ASN A 101 -23.12 16.82 0.06
#